data_AF-A0A8H7CK78-F1
#
_entry.id   AF-A0A8H7CK78-F1
#
_cell.length_a   1.000
_cell.length_b   1.000
_cell.length_c   1.000
_cell.angle_alpha   90.00
_cell.angle_beta   90.00
_cell.angle_gamma   90.00
#
_symmetry.space_group_name_H-M   'P 1'
#
loop_
_entity.id
_entity.type
_entity.pdbx_description
1 polymer ?
#
loop_
_entity_poly.entity_id
_entity_poly.type
_entity_poly.pdbx_seq_one_letter_code
_entity_poly.pdbx_strand_id
1 'polypeptide(L)'
;MSRSATQKALYALLMQHPRAANITVWPGTSVIVRKLDGTQVVVDNIGLVVDCTGRIQAGMKWLETAGFSLPDNLRCTYKPNIRYATLVCQYIHTQHFTYGLSVTALVKTDNNTMQVMLTSSEDNLPRSVPEILPFISTIRGHAPLASWFVETVEILCENCNEPSFDIIKIPEQSCVKYHSVPTGALPSNFIAVGDAHIQLNPVHGQGVSKAMLNAITLNSLLHSIDSPVPIIPGDFSVRYFKENAARTKGLWDATRLHDYGSLSCEPMAGETRDNGRLARWFELKLISAATQDEEVASVLWRVRNMVAADRALLAPTVLWKALWTRSLF
;
A
#
# COMPACT_ATOMS: atom_id res chain seq x y z
N MET A 1 38.81 5.41 -27.24
CA MET A 1 38.82 6.13 -25.95
C MET A 1 37.95 5.38 -24.96
N SER A 2 38.62 4.69 -24.04
CA SER A 2 38.06 3.73 -23.09
C SER A 2 37.43 4.49 -21.90
N ARG A 3 36.17 4.21 -21.60
CA ARG A 3 35.51 4.65 -20.35
C ARG A 3 36.01 3.74 -19.23
N SER A 4 36.63 4.34 -18.21
CA SER A 4 37.35 3.63 -17.15
C SER A 4 36.44 2.74 -16.29
N ALA A 5 37.06 1.72 -15.72
CA ALA A 5 36.50 0.63 -14.91
C ALA A 5 35.83 1.05 -13.58
N THR A 6 35.55 2.34 -13.37
CA THR A 6 35.08 2.92 -12.09
C THR A 6 33.56 2.83 -11.89
N GLN A 7 32.81 2.30 -12.86
CA GLN A 7 31.34 2.13 -12.79
C GLN A 7 30.88 0.73 -12.35
N LYS A 8 31.79 -0.12 -11.84
CA LYS A 8 31.47 -1.50 -11.44
C LYS A 8 31.82 -1.78 -9.98
N ALA A 9 30.90 -1.45 -9.06
CA ALA A 9 30.68 -2.20 -7.81
C ALA A 9 29.60 -1.51 -6.95
N LEU A 10 28.34 -1.64 -7.35
CA LEU A 10 27.23 -1.58 -6.40
C LEU A 10 26.30 -2.76 -6.76
N TYR A 11 26.66 -3.95 -6.29
CA TYR A 11 25.73 -5.07 -6.31
C TYR A 11 24.67 -4.81 -5.23
N ALA A 12 23.64 -4.05 -5.59
CA ALA A 12 22.36 -4.17 -4.93
C ALA A 12 21.89 -5.60 -5.19
N LEU A 13 21.47 -6.32 -4.16
CA LEU A 13 20.75 -7.59 -4.36
C LEU A 13 19.32 -7.29 -4.87
N LEU A 14 19.20 -6.55 -5.98
CA LEU A 14 18.01 -6.47 -6.82
C LEU A 14 17.93 -7.78 -7.59
N MET A 15 17.51 -8.86 -6.92
CA MET A 15 16.96 -10.10 -7.47
C MET A 15 17.32 -10.39 -8.95
N GLN A 16 18.61 -10.54 -9.29
CA GLN A 16 19.01 -11.15 -10.57
C GLN A 16 18.98 -12.68 -10.52
N HIS A 17 18.69 -13.26 -9.36
CA HIS A 17 18.31 -14.66 -9.24
C HIS A 17 16.82 -14.77 -9.00
N PRO A 18 16.03 -15.26 -9.97
CA PRO A 18 14.65 -15.58 -9.69
C PRO A 18 14.68 -16.71 -8.64
N ARG A 19 14.14 -16.41 -7.45
CA ARG A 19 13.75 -17.37 -6.40
C ARG A 19 14.81 -17.70 -5.32
N ALA A 20 14.95 -16.82 -4.33
CA ALA A 20 15.60 -17.11 -3.04
C ALA A 20 14.54 -17.41 -1.95
N ALA A 21 14.81 -18.39 -1.08
CA ALA A 21 13.87 -18.88 -0.06
C ALA A 21 14.07 -18.23 1.33
N ASN A 22 15.31 -17.87 1.69
CA ASN A 22 15.69 -17.20 2.93
C ASN A 22 17.06 -16.50 2.77
N ILE A 23 17.25 -15.37 3.46
CA ILE A 23 18.53 -14.62 3.52
C ILE A 23 18.94 -14.48 4.99
N THR A 24 20.22 -14.60 5.33
CA THR A 24 20.73 -14.26 6.68
C THR A 24 21.77 -13.14 6.55
N VAL A 25 21.59 -12.04 7.29
CA VAL A 25 22.39 -10.80 7.16
C VAL A 25 23.46 -10.72 8.25
N TRP A 26 24.71 -11.06 7.98
CA TRP A 26 25.74 -10.98 9.03
C TRP A 26 26.23 -9.54 9.26
N PRO A 27 26.74 -9.20 10.46
CA PRO A 27 27.49 -7.96 10.69
C PRO A 27 28.77 -7.99 9.85
N GLY A 28 28.71 -7.45 8.63
CA GLY A 28 29.80 -7.54 7.66
C GLY A 28 29.31 -7.58 6.22
N THR A 29 30.26 -7.61 5.29
CA THR A 29 30.04 -7.56 3.83
C THR A 29 29.45 -8.84 3.23
N SER A 30 28.97 -9.81 4.01
CA SER A 30 28.50 -11.09 3.46
C SER A 30 27.08 -11.48 3.87
N VAL A 31 26.36 -12.10 2.92
CA VAL A 31 25.03 -12.66 3.13
C VAL A 31 25.00 -14.12 2.69
N ILE A 32 24.26 -14.95 3.44
CA ILE A 32 24.00 -16.33 3.05
C ILE A 32 22.62 -16.38 2.39
N VAL A 33 22.60 -16.79 1.12
CA VAL A 33 21.38 -16.93 0.33
C VAL A 33 21.06 -18.41 0.18
N ARG A 34 19.89 -18.83 0.66
CA ARG A 34 19.35 -20.17 0.38
C ARG A 34 18.50 -20.14 -0.89
N LYS A 35 18.92 -20.91 -1.89
CA LYS A 35 18.17 -21.12 -3.14
C LYS A 35 17.02 -22.11 -2.93
N LEU A 36 16.06 -22.13 -3.85
CA LEU A 36 14.91 -23.06 -3.78
C LEU A 36 15.31 -24.54 -3.84
N ASP A 37 16.43 -24.86 -4.47
CA ASP A 37 16.99 -26.23 -4.53
C ASP A 37 17.64 -26.67 -3.20
N GLY A 38 17.56 -25.83 -2.16
CA GLY A 38 18.12 -26.09 -0.84
C GLY A 38 19.61 -25.73 -0.71
N THR A 39 20.28 -25.40 -1.82
CA THR A 39 21.70 -25.01 -1.78
C THR A 39 21.87 -23.64 -1.14
N GLN A 40 23.02 -23.45 -0.49
CA GLN A 40 23.40 -22.18 0.12
C GLN A 40 24.56 -21.58 -0.65
N VAL A 41 24.48 -20.27 -0.90
CA VAL A 41 25.56 -19.49 -1.50
C VAL A 41 25.91 -18.37 -0.54
N VAL A 42 27.19 -18.26 -0.23
CA VAL A 42 27.74 -17.09 0.47
C VAL A 42 28.05 -16.04 -0.59
N VAL A 43 27.53 -14.83 -0.41
CA VAL A 43 27.84 -13.69 -1.26
C VAL A 43 28.60 -12.68 -0.42
N ASP A 44 29.88 -12.50 -0.72
CA ASP A 44 30.76 -11.55 -0.03
C ASP A 44 30.76 -10.18 -0.73
N ASN A 45 31.35 -9.17 -0.07
CA ASN A 45 31.49 -7.79 -0.57
C ASN A 45 30.16 -7.10 -0.96
N ILE A 46 29.09 -7.38 -0.22
CA ILE A 46 27.78 -6.74 -0.36
C ILE A 46 27.81 -5.30 0.15
N GLY A 47 27.57 -4.37 -0.77
CA GLY A 47 27.39 -2.96 -0.43
C GLY A 47 26.04 -2.68 0.23
N LEU A 48 24.95 -3.33 -0.21
CA LEU A 48 23.59 -3.05 0.26
C LEU A 48 22.68 -4.29 0.21
N VAL A 49 21.97 -4.54 1.31
CA VAL A 49 20.91 -5.54 1.44
C VAL A 49 19.56 -4.83 1.41
N VAL A 50 18.68 -5.25 0.50
CA VAL A 50 17.36 -4.65 0.30
C VAL A 50 16.30 -5.74 0.50
N ASP A 51 15.45 -5.59 1.51
CA ASP A 51 14.26 -6.44 1.67
C ASP A 51 13.16 -5.98 0.69
N CYS A 52 12.96 -6.81 -0.34
CA CYS A 52 11.90 -6.70 -1.34
C CYS A 52 10.88 -7.84 -1.25
N THR A 53 10.80 -8.55 -0.12
CA THR A 53 9.93 -9.75 0.03
C THR A 53 8.44 -9.41 0.18
N GLY A 54 8.12 -8.13 0.16
CA GLY A 54 6.77 -7.62 0.19
C GLY A 54 6.03 -8.09 1.44
N ARG A 55 4.90 -8.79 1.26
CA ARG A 55 4.04 -9.19 2.38
C ARG A 55 4.71 -10.04 3.44
N ILE A 56 5.71 -10.80 3.04
CA ILE A 56 6.42 -11.74 3.90
C ILE A 56 7.25 -10.99 4.96
N GLN A 57 7.72 -9.76 4.67
CA GLN A 57 8.55 -8.95 5.58
C GLN A 57 9.71 -9.74 6.18
N ALA A 58 10.36 -10.54 5.32
CA ALA A 58 11.33 -11.54 5.74
C ALA A 58 12.54 -10.94 6.46
N GLY A 59 12.84 -9.66 6.20
CA GLY A 59 13.94 -8.92 6.81
C GLY A 59 13.94 -8.93 8.35
N MET A 60 12.77 -8.94 9.00
CA MET A 60 12.72 -9.03 10.49
C MET A 60 13.37 -10.34 10.96
N LYS A 61 12.99 -11.47 10.38
CA LYS A 61 13.57 -12.79 10.69
C LYS A 61 15.05 -12.87 10.34
N TRP A 62 15.46 -12.24 9.23
CA TRP A 62 16.86 -12.22 8.80
C TRP A 62 17.75 -11.49 9.81
N LEU A 63 17.26 -10.38 10.35
CA LEU A 63 17.94 -9.57 11.37
C LEU A 63 18.03 -10.33 12.71
N GLU A 64 16.94 -10.94 13.16
CA GLU A 64 16.95 -11.77 14.39
C GLU A 64 17.91 -12.96 14.26
N THR A 65 17.87 -13.67 13.13
CA THR A 65 18.77 -14.81 12.87
C THR A 65 20.24 -14.40 12.86
N ALA A 66 20.52 -13.15 12.50
CA ALA A 66 21.84 -12.56 12.51
C ALA A 66 22.30 -12.03 13.88
N GLY A 67 21.45 -12.15 14.91
CA GLY A 67 21.76 -11.73 16.27
C GLY A 67 21.39 -10.28 16.60
N PHE A 68 20.66 -9.58 15.73
CA PHE A 68 20.13 -8.25 16.08
C PHE A 68 18.90 -8.38 16.98
N SER A 69 18.88 -7.63 18.08
CA SER A 69 17.71 -7.53 18.96
C SER A 69 16.72 -6.48 18.43
N LEU A 70 15.53 -6.92 18.02
CA LEU A 70 14.47 -6.04 17.52
C LEU A 70 13.48 -5.68 18.64
N PRO A 71 12.97 -4.43 18.69
CA PRO A 71 11.93 -4.05 19.65
C PRO A 71 10.59 -4.77 19.43
N ASP A 72 9.88 -5.13 20.51
CA ASP A 72 8.60 -5.85 20.44
C ASP A 72 7.49 -5.12 19.67
N ASN A 73 7.53 -3.78 19.67
CA ASN A 73 6.54 -2.93 19.00
C ASN A 73 6.98 -2.44 17.61
N LEU A 74 8.00 -3.08 17.03
CA LEU A 74 8.56 -2.68 15.73
C LEU A 74 7.54 -2.78 14.59
N ARG A 75 6.65 -3.77 14.64
CA ARG A 75 5.56 -3.97 13.67
C ARG A 75 4.24 -3.52 14.29
N CYS A 76 3.53 -2.66 13.57
CA CYS A 76 2.15 -2.32 13.91
C CYS A 76 1.21 -2.93 12.86
N THR A 77 0.09 -3.51 13.29
CA THR A 77 -0.91 -4.12 12.39
C THR A 77 -2.33 -3.64 12.72
N TYR A 78 -3.21 -3.67 11.72
CA TYR A 78 -4.67 -3.56 11.90
C TYR A 78 -5.38 -4.38 10.83
N LYS A 79 -6.63 -4.78 11.09
CA LYS A 79 -7.42 -5.57 10.12
C LYS A 79 -8.46 -4.67 9.46
N PRO A 80 -8.32 -4.39 8.14
CA PRO A 80 -9.30 -3.56 7.45
C PRO A 80 -10.63 -4.30 7.23
N ASN A 81 -10.61 -5.64 7.18
CA ASN A 81 -11.78 -6.49 6.90
C ASN A 81 -12.55 -6.07 5.63
N ILE A 82 -11.79 -5.91 4.54
CA ILE A 82 -12.27 -5.50 3.21
C ILE A 82 -11.83 -6.53 2.16
N ARG A 83 -12.55 -6.64 1.04
CA ARG A 83 -12.21 -7.42 -0.16
C ARG A 83 -12.40 -6.51 -1.38
N TYR A 84 -11.56 -6.53 -2.42
CA TYR A 84 -11.67 -5.56 -3.53
C TYR A 84 -10.99 -5.99 -4.85
N ALA A 85 -11.37 -5.31 -5.94
CA ALA A 85 -10.77 -5.17 -7.27
C ALA A 85 -11.24 -3.80 -7.88
N THR A 86 -10.87 -3.36 -9.11
CA THR A 86 -10.98 -1.92 -9.49
C THR A 86 -11.39 -1.63 -10.95
N LEU A 87 -12.21 -0.58 -11.15
CA LEU A 87 -12.24 0.34 -12.31
C LEU A 87 -12.80 1.72 -11.90
N VAL A 88 -12.41 2.79 -12.61
CA VAL A 88 -12.72 4.20 -12.36
C VAL A 88 -13.83 4.73 -13.29
N CYS A 89 -14.89 5.30 -12.70
CA CYS A 89 -15.89 6.16 -13.33
C CYS A 89 -16.23 7.35 -12.39
N GLN A 90 -16.67 8.49 -12.93
CA GLN A 90 -17.17 9.61 -12.11
C GLN A 90 -18.54 9.28 -11.53
N TYR A 91 -18.63 9.17 -10.20
CA TYR A 91 -19.89 8.96 -9.47
C TYR A 91 -19.81 9.55 -8.05
N ILE A 92 -20.97 9.94 -7.51
CA ILE A 92 -21.12 10.52 -6.17
C ILE A 92 -20.96 9.43 -5.11
N HIS A 93 -19.98 9.62 -4.24
CA HIS A 93 -19.53 8.70 -3.19
C HIS A 93 -20.67 8.22 -2.25
N THR A 94 -20.88 6.91 -2.14
CA THR A 94 -21.66 6.28 -1.04
C THR A 94 -20.75 5.91 0.14
N GLN A 95 -21.23 6.16 1.36
CA GLN A 95 -20.46 6.20 2.61
C GLN A 95 -19.74 4.88 2.95
N HIS A 96 -18.44 4.97 3.26
CA HIS A 96 -17.66 3.92 3.94
C HIS A 96 -18.08 3.67 5.41
N PHE A 97 -18.92 4.54 5.98
CA PHE A 97 -19.08 4.71 7.42
C PHE A 97 -20.37 4.14 8.03
N THR A 98 -21.33 3.72 7.21
CA THR A 98 -22.73 3.56 7.67
C THR A 98 -23.40 2.27 7.22
N TYR A 99 -22.84 1.59 6.20
CA TYR A 99 -23.32 0.31 5.68
C TYR A 99 -22.13 -0.64 5.53
N GLY A 100 -22.38 -1.97 5.52
CA GLY A 100 -21.35 -2.93 5.13
C GLY A 100 -20.74 -2.54 3.77
N LEU A 101 -19.43 -2.77 3.59
CA LEU A 101 -18.73 -2.29 2.39
C LEU A 101 -19.10 -3.14 1.17
N SER A 102 -20.02 -2.65 0.35
CA SER A 102 -20.37 -3.25 -0.93
C SER A 102 -20.13 -2.27 -2.08
N VAL A 103 -19.03 -2.49 -2.79
CA VAL A 103 -18.66 -1.85 -4.05
C VAL A 103 -18.86 -2.88 -5.14
N THR A 104 -19.51 -2.46 -6.21
CA THR A 104 -19.69 -3.27 -7.40
C THR A 104 -19.25 -2.49 -8.63
N ALA A 105 -18.52 -3.15 -9.52
CA ALA A 105 -18.05 -2.53 -10.76
C ALA A 105 -18.13 -3.53 -11.92
N LEU A 106 -18.24 -2.99 -13.13
CA LEU A 106 -18.19 -3.75 -14.37
C LEU A 106 -17.11 -3.14 -15.27
N VAL A 107 -16.21 -4.00 -15.76
CA VAL A 107 -15.01 -3.57 -16.51
C VAL A 107 -14.92 -4.40 -17.79
N LYS A 108 -14.78 -3.75 -18.94
CA LYS A 108 -14.34 -4.44 -20.15
C LYS A 108 -12.81 -4.50 -20.15
N THR A 109 -12.25 -5.69 -20.29
CA THR A 109 -10.81 -5.92 -20.41
C THR A 109 -10.48 -6.43 -21.82
N ASP A 110 -9.19 -6.63 -22.07
CA ASP A 110 -8.71 -7.27 -23.30
C ASP A 110 -9.29 -8.68 -23.47
N ASN A 111 -9.14 -9.25 -24.67
CA ASN A 111 -9.61 -10.60 -25.01
C ASN A 111 -11.13 -10.79 -24.84
N ASN A 112 -11.91 -9.76 -25.15
CA ASN A 112 -13.36 -9.77 -25.09
C ASN A 112 -13.91 -10.25 -23.72
N THR A 113 -13.19 -9.92 -22.65
CA THR A 113 -13.54 -10.34 -21.30
C THR A 113 -14.22 -9.20 -20.55
N MET A 114 -15.25 -9.54 -19.77
CA MET A 114 -15.89 -8.63 -18.84
C MET A 114 -15.57 -9.08 -17.42
N GLN A 115 -15.07 -8.17 -16.59
CA GLN A 115 -14.83 -8.41 -15.18
C GLN A 115 -15.95 -7.78 -14.36
N VAL A 116 -16.65 -8.61 -13.59
CA VAL A 116 -17.62 -8.17 -12.57
C VAL A 116 -16.91 -8.18 -11.23
N MET A 117 -16.90 -7.03 -10.57
CA MET A 117 -16.21 -6.82 -9.31
C MET A 117 -17.26 -6.73 -8.21
N LEU A 118 -17.10 -7.52 -7.15
CA LEU A 118 -18.02 -7.56 -6.02
C LEU A 118 -17.22 -7.51 -4.72
N THR A 119 -17.59 -6.60 -3.82
CA THR A 119 -16.97 -6.51 -2.49
C THR A 119 -17.96 -6.74 -1.39
N SER A 120 -17.47 -7.30 -0.29
CA SER A 120 -18.20 -7.41 0.95
C SER A 120 -17.23 -7.31 2.12
N SER A 121 -17.69 -6.71 3.21
CA SER A 121 -17.04 -6.81 4.52
C SER A 121 -17.29 -8.17 5.19
N GLU A 122 -18.29 -8.92 4.72
CA GLU A 122 -18.65 -10.25 5.21
C GLU A 122 -18.09 -11.35 4.31
N ASP A 123 -18.06 -12.59 4.80
CA ASP A 123 -17.66 -13.75 4.00
C ASP A 123 -18.85 -14.34 3.21
N ASN A 124 -19.50 -13.49 2.41
CA ASN A 124 -20.71 -13.81 1.65
C ASN A 124 -20.58 -13.48 0.14
N LEU A 125 -19.35 -13.29 -0.34
CA LEU A 125 -19.11 -13.06 -1.77
C LEU A 125 -19.56 -14.28 -2.60
N PRO A 126 -20.24 -14.05 -3.73
CA PRO A 126 -20.74 -15.13 -4.56
C PRO A 126 -19.58 -15.91 -5.16
N ARG A 127 -19.71 -17.24 -5.16
CA ARG A 127 -18.70 -18.20 -5.65
C ARG A 127 -19.13 -18.89 -6.94
N SER A 128 -20.34 -18.61 -7.40
CA SER A 128 -20.93 -19.18 -8.60
C SER A 128 -21.83 -18.15 -9.28
N VAL A 129 -22.10 -18.35 -10.58
CA VAL A 129 -22.94 -17.44 -11.38
C VAL A 129 -24.34 -17.26 -10.80
N PRO A 130 -25.06 -18.31 -10.36
CA PRO A 130 -26.41 -18.15 -9.80
C PRO A 130 -26.45 -17.30 -8.52
N GLU A 131 -25.32 -17.13 -7.82
CA GLU A 131 -25.24 -16.34 -6.59
C GLU A 131 -25.05 -14.83 -6.86
N ILE A 132 -24.66 -14.43 -8.08
CA ILE A 132 -24.31 -13.04 -8.41
C ILE A 132 -25.51 -12.10 -8.30
N LEU A 133 -26.62 -12.40 -8.99
CA LEU A 133 -27.82 -11.55 -8.96
C LEU A 133 -28.45 -11.46 -7.56
N PRO A 134 -28.60 -12.57 -6.81
CA PRO A 134 -29.00 -12.52 -5.40
C PRO A 134 -28.08 -11.62 -4.58
N PHE A 135 -26.75 -11.75 -4.72
CA PHE A 135 -25.81 -10.89 -4.01
C PHE A 135 -25.98 -9.41 -4.35
N ILE A 136 -26.09 -9.06 -5.64
CA ILE A 136 -26.27 -7.67 -6.09
C ILE A 136 -27.55 -7.07 -5.50
N SER A 137 -28.62 -7.86 -5.36
CA SER A 137 -29.87 -7.40 -4.73
C SER A 137 -29.73 -7.06 -3.23
N THR A 138 -28.69 -7.56 -2.56
CA THR A 138 -28.41 -7.24 -1.15
C THR A 138 -27.69 -5.91 -0.97
N ILE A 139 -27.10 -5.37 -2.04
CA ILE A 139 -26.34 -4.12 -1.99
C ILE A 139 -27.27 -2.98 -1.59
N ARG A 140 -26.79 -2.13 -0.66
CA ARG A 140 -27.52 -0.96 -0.16
C ARG A 140 -26.70 0.29 -0.46
N GLY A 141 -27.39 1.35 -0.88
CA GLY A 141 -26.80 2.66 -1.16
C GLY A 141 -27.84 3.76 -1.01
N HIS A 142 -27.43 5.01 -1.24
CA HIS A 142 -28.35 6.15 -1.21
C HIS A 142 -29.45 6.06 -2.28
N ALA A 143 -29.13 5.43 -3.41
CA ALA A 143 -30.06 5.10 -4.47
C ALA A 143 -29.88 3.61 -4.86
N PRO A 144 -30.90 2.99 -5.48
CA PRO A 144 -30.75 1.68 -6.10
C PRO A 144 -29.65 1.67 -7.17
N LEU A 145 -29.12 0.48 -7.46
CA LEU A 145 -28.25 0.29 -8.62
C LEU A 145 -29.02 0.65 -9.90
N ALA A 146 -28.32 1.23 -10.87
CA ALA A 146 -28.93 1.59 -12.14
C ALA A 146 -29.46 0.34 -12.87
N SER A 147 -30.64 0.43 -13.50
CA SER A 147 -31.28 -0.72 -14.14
C SER A 147 -30.39 -1.35 -15.22
N TRP A 148 -29.76 -0.52 -16.06
CA TRP A 148 -28.83 -0.97 -17.10
C TRP A 148 -27.68 -1.80 -16.53
N PHE A 149 -27.23 -1.50 -15.30
CA PHE A 149 -26.15 -2.24 -14.66
C PHE A 149 -26.59 -3.66 -14.32
N VAL A 150 -27.76 -3.78 -13.70
CA VAL A 150 -28.34 -5.08 -13.31
C VAL A 150 -28.64 -5.91 -14.57
N GLU A 151 -29.28 -5.31 -15.57
CA GLU A 151 -29.57 -5.94 -16.88
C GLU A 151 -28.28 -6.42 -17.57
N THR A 152 -27.21 -5.63 -17.53
CA THR A 152 -25.92 -6.04 -18.13
C THR A 152 -25.32 -7.24 -17.40
N VAL A 153 -25.35 -7.24 -16.06
CA VAL A 153 -24.83 -8.37 -15.29
C VAL A 153 -25.68 -9.63 -15.51
N GLU A 154 -27.00 -9.50 -15.63
CA GLU A 154 -27.91 -10.60 -15.96
C GLU A 154 -27.54 -11.22 -17.33
N ILE A 155 -27.42 -10.39 -18.37
CA ILE A 155 -26.98 -10.85 -19.71
C ILE A 155 -25.62 -11.57 -19.62
N LEU A 156 -24.67 -11.05 -18.83
CA LEU A 156 -23.37 -11.69 -18.66
C LEU A 156 -23.48 -13.04 -17.94
N CYS A 157 -24.32 -13.15 -16.92
CA CYS A 157 -24.55 -14.40 -16.20
C CYS A 157 -25.20 -15.47 -17.09
N GLU A 158 -26.10 -15.07 -17.98
CA GLU A 158 -26.77 -15.98 -18.92
C GLU A 158 -25.84 -16.47 -20.04
N ASN A 159 -24.88 -15.63 -20.45
CA ASN A 159 -24.05 -15.86 -21.63
C ASN A 159 -22.58 -16.16 -21.31
N CYS A 160 -22.18 -16.23 -20.03
CA CYS A 160 -20.80 -16.52 -19.66
C CYS A 160 -20.45 -17.99 -19.90
N ASN A 161 -19.43 -18.22 -20.71
CA ASN A 161 -18.80 -19.54 -20.86
C ASN A 161 -17.60 -19.62 -19.91
N GLU A 162 -17.61 -20.60 -19.00
CA GLU A 162 -16.50 -20.91 -18.08
C GLU A 162 -15.97 -19.71 -17.25
N PRO A 163 -16.81 -19.07 -16.41
CA PRO A 163 -16.38 -17.94 -15.60
C PRO A 163 -15.37 -18.36 -14.54
N SER A 164 -14.31 -17.56 -14.36
CA SER A 164 -13.35 -17.70 -13.27
C SER A 164 -13.71 -16.79 -12.09
N PHE A 165 -13.60 -17.32 -10.86
CA PHE A 165 -13.87 -16.58 -9.62
C PHE A 165 -12.59 -16.39 -8.81
N ASP A 166 -12.12 -15.15 -8.69
CA ASP A 166 -10.98 -14.78 -7.86
C ASP A 166 -11.46 -14.07 -6.58
N ILE A 167 -11.53 -14.83 -5.49
CA ILE A 167 -11.98 -14.32 -4.19
C ILE A 167 -10.76 -14.02 -3.32
N ILE A 168 -10.46 -12.73 -3.16
CA ILE A 168 -9.32 -12.28 -2.37
C ILE A 168 -9.80 -11.70 -1.04
N LYS A 169 -9.37 -12.32 0.06
CA LYS A 169 -9.42 -11.69 1.38
C LYS A 169 -8.24 -10.75 1.52
N ILE A 170 -8.48 -9.46 1.77
CA ILE A 170 -7.39 -8.53 2.07
C ILE A 170 -6.81 -8.94 3.43
N PRO A 171 -5.48 -9.18 3.52
CA PRO A 171 -4.84 -9.52 4.79
C PRO A 171 -4.86 -8.33 5.76
N GLU A 172 -4.32 -8.53 6.96
CA GLU A 172 -4.00 -7.41 7.84
C GLU A 172 -3.05 -6.42 7.16
N GLN A 173 -3.24 -5.14 7.44
CA GLN A 173 -2.32 -4.09 7.01
C GLN A 173 -1.25 -3.92 8.06
N SER A 174 -0.02 -3.61 7.64
CA SER A 174 1.13 -3.55 8.55
C SER A 174 2.08 -2.41 8.21
N CYS A 175 2.75 -1.88 9.23
CA CYS A 175 3.81 -0.89 9.09
C CYS A 175 4.95 -1.26 10.03
N VAL A 176 6.13 -1.50 9.47
CA VAL A 176 7.35 -1.78 10.23
C VAL A 176 8.12 -0.48 10.44
N LYS A 177 8.21 -0.05 11.69
CA LYS A 177 8.79 1.23 12.11
C LYS A 177 10.31 1.17 12.21
N TYR A 178 10.99 0.78 11.13
CA TYR A 178 12.47 0.70 11.11
C TYR A 178 13.15 2.01 11.54
N HIS A 179 12.51 3.16 11.30
CA HIS A 179 13.02 4.48 11.70
C HIS A 179 13.05 4.72 13.22
N SER A 180 12.34 3.92 14.02
CA SER A 180 12.36 4.00 15.50
C SER A 180 13.36 3.05 16.13
N VAL A 181 14.03 2.21 15.33
CA VAL A 181 15.05 1.30 15.85
C VAL A 181 16.30 2.11 16.23
N PRO A 182 16.89 1.91 17.43
CA PRO A 182 18.09 2.62 17.85
C PRO A 182 19.24 2.47 16.85
N THR A 183 20.08 3.51 16.75
CA THR A 183 21.28 3.46 15.92
C THR A 183 22.20 2.33 16.41
N GLY A 184 22.71 1.52 15.47
CA GLY A 184 23.54 0.35 15.77
C GLY A 184 22.77 -0.95 15.99
N ALA A 185 21.45 -0.91 16.18
CA ALA A 185 20.60 -2.11 16.28
C ALA A 185 20.14 -2.64 14.91
N LEU A 186 20.47 -1.95 13.81
CA LEU A 186 20.32 -2.44 12.43
C LEU A 186 21.68 -2.37 11.71
N PRO A 187 21.95 -3.29 10.76
CA PRO A 187 23.06 -3.13 9.83
C PRO A 187 22.99 -1.79 9.10
N SER A 188 24.14 -1.14 8.91
CA SER A 188 24.24 0.12 8.16
C SER A 188 23.79 0.00 6.70
N ASN A 189 23.90 -1.21 6.15
CA ASN A 189 23.62 -1.54 4.76
C ASN A 189 22.29 -2.28 4.56
N PHE A 190 21.40 -2.31 5.56
CA PHE A 190 20.07 -2.93 5.43
C PHE A 190 18.98 -1.89 5.18
N ILE A 191 18.12 -2.11 4.19
CA ILE A 191 16.91 -1.31 3.95
C ILE A 191 15.71 -2.20 3.59
N ALA A 192 14.49 -1.68 3.76
CA ALA A 192 13.25 -2.32 3.32
C ALA A 192 12.44 -1.40 2.39
N VAL A 193 11.84 -1.97 1.35
CA VAL A 193 11.07 -1.24 0.32
C VAL A 193 9.70 -1.88 0.07
N GLY A 194 8.75 -1.10 -0.45
CA GLY A 194 7.42 -1.57 -0.82
C GLY A 194 6.67 -2.13 0.38
N ASP A 195 6.04 -3.28 0.18
CA ASP A 195 5.25 -3.99 1.20
C ASP A 195 6.11 -4.57 2.34
N ALA A 196 7.43 -4.65 2.17
CA ALA A 196 8.33 -5.05 3.25
C ALA A 196 8.42 -3.98 4.35
N HIS A 197 8.17 -2.70 4.00
CA HIS A 197 8.12 -1.61 4.96
C HIS A 197 6.70 -1.29 5.42
N ILE A 198 5.76 -1.07 4.49
CA ILE A 198 4.36 -0.72 4.79
C ILE A 198 3.45 -1.48 3.84
N GLN A 199 2.45 -2.17 4.34
CA GLN A 199 1.33 -2.74 3.60
C GLN A 199 0.11 -1.86 3.82
N LEU A 200 -0.36 -1.21 2.77
CA LEU A 200 -1.53 -0.33 2.80
C LEU A 200 -2.76 -1.07 2.30
N ASN A 201 -3.93 -0.65 2.77
CA ASN A 201 -5.19 -1.13 2.23
C ASN A 201 -5.22 -0.85 0.72
N PRO A 202 -5.23 -1.92 -0.10
CA PRO A 202 -5.03 -1.78 -1.53
C PRO A 202 -6.25 -1.16 -2.24
N VAL A 203 -7.38 -0.99 -1.54
CA VAL A 203 -8.56 -0.25 -2.03
C VAL A 203 -8.22 1.19 -2.46
N HIS A 204 -7.17 1.78 -1.89
CA HIS A 204 -6.74 3.14 -2.23
C HIS A 204 -5.77 3.22 -3.42
N GLY A 205 -5.32 2.09 -3.99
CA GLY A 205 -4.47 2.08 -5.19
C GLY A 205 -3.05 2.64 -4.99
N GLN A 206 -2.55 2.72 -3.76
CA GLN A 206 -1.29 3.42 -3.44
C GLN A 206 -0.03 2.53 -3.47
N GLY A 207 -0.16 1.22 -3.73
CA GLY A 207 0.92 0.25 -3.60
C GLY A 207 2.15 0.57 -4.47
N VAL A 208 1.94 0.80 -5.78
CA VAL A 208 3.02 1.08 -6.74
C VAL A 208 3.64 2.45 -6.47
N SER A 209 2.82 3.49 -6.29
CA SER A 209 3.30 4.85 -6.03
C SER A 209 4.16 4.92 -4.76
N LYS A 210 3.78 4.19 -3.69
CA LYS A 210 4.59 4.04 -2.47
C LYS A 210 5.93 3.35 -2.75
N ALA A 211 5.93 2.26 -3.52
CA ALA A 211 7.18 1.57 -3.88
C ALA A 211 8.12 2.50 -4.68
N MET A 212 7.57 3.33 -5.57
CA MET A 212 8.32 4.35 -6.29
C MET A 212 8.89 5.42 -5.36
N LEU A 213 8.15 5.87 -4.33
CA LEU A 213 8.71 6.78 -3.32
C LEU A 213 9.90 6.18 -2.58
N ASN A 214 9.86 4.88 -2.27
CA ASN A 214 11.00 4.19 -1.63
C ASN A 214 12.21 4.18 -2.59
N ALA A 215 11.99 3.85 -3.86
CA ALA A 215 13.03 3.85 -4.89
C ALA A 215 13.65 5.24 -5.10
N ILE A 216 12.85 6.31 -5.16
CA ILE A 216 13.32 7.70 -5.28
C ILE A 216 14.14 8.09 -4.05
N THR A 217 13.70 7.70 -2.84
CA THR A 217 14.41 7.98 -1.59
C THR A 217 15.76 7.28 -1.56
N LEU A 218 15.79 5.99 -1.93
CA LEU A 218 17.03 5.23 -2.09
C LEU A 218 17.96 5.89 -3.12
N ASN A 219 17.45 6.21 -4.30
CA ASN A 219 18.22 6.85 -5.37
C ASN A 219 18.84 8.17 -4.91
N SER A 220 18.05 9.02 -4.24
CA SER A 220 18.52 10.32 -3.75
C SER A 220 19.64 10.16 -2.71
N LEU A 221 19.50 9.19 -1.80
CA LEU A 221 20.52 8.93 -0.79
C LEU A 221 21.80 8.36 -1.39
N LEU A 222 21.70 7.42 -2.34
CA LEU A 222 22.86 6.88 -3.05
C LEU A 222 23.63 7.98 -3.82
N HIS A 223 22.93 8.88 -4.49
CA HIS A 223 23.56 10.01 -5.19
C HIS A 223 24.12 11.08 -4.25
N SER A 224 23.67 11.12 -2.99
CA SER A 224 24.22 12.03 -1.97
C SER A 224 25.52 11.53 -1.34
N ILE A 225 25.96 10.31 -1.66
CA ILE A 225 27.22 9.76 -1.18
C ILE A 225 28.34 10.40 -2.00
N ASP A 226 28.93 11.46 -1.46
CA ASP A 226 30.14 12.07 -2.01
C ASP A 226 31.37 11.34 -1.46
N SER A 227 31.72 10.22 -2.09
CA SER A 227 32.91 9.44 -1.73
C SER A 227 33.60 8.90 -2.98
N PRO A 228 34.93 9.03 -3.09
CA PRO A 228 35.71 8.46 -4.19
C PRO A 228 35.73 6.93 -4.18
N VAL A 229 35.30 6.30 -3.07
CA VAL A 229 35.18 4.85 -2.92
C VAL A 229 33.69 4.50 -2.75
N PRO A 230 33.13 3.51 -3.49
CA PRO A 230 31.72 3.12 -3.42
C PRO A 230 31.42 2.33 -2.14
N ILE A 231 31.56 2.98 -0.98
CA ILE A 231 31.27 2.42 0.34
C ILE A 231 29.98 3.05 0.85
N ILE A 232 29.07 2.21 1.34
CA ILE A 232 27.85 2.66 2.01
C ILE A 232 28.22 3.24 3.40
N PRO A 233 27.82 4.49 3.72
CA PRO A 233 28.07 5.09 5.01
C PRO A 233 27.51 4.26 6.17
N GLY A 234 28.17 4.31 7.34
CA GLY A 234 27.76 3.58 8.54
C GLY A 234 26.37 3.95 9.08
N ASP A 235 25.83 5.10 8.68
CA ASP A 235 24.51 5.60 9.06
C ASP A 235 23.46 5.50 7.93
N PHE A 236 23.78 4.83 6.82
CA PHE A 236 22.95 4.85 5.62
C PHE A 236 21.54 4.28 5.85
N SER A 237 21.41 3.13 6.51
CA SER A 237 20.10 2.54 6.84
C SER A 237 19.26 3.47 7.71
N VAL A 238 19.87 4.09 8.73
CA VAL A 238 19.20 5.05 9.62
C VAL A 238 18.69 6.25 8.84
N ARG A 239 19.54 6.83 7.97
CA ARG A 239 19.15 7.94 7.09
C ARG A 239 18.02 7.54 6.14
N TYR A 240 18.14 6.38 5.50
CA TYR A 240 17.10 5.85 4.61
C TYR A 240 15.77 5.70 5.33
N PHE A 241 15.73 5.01 6.47
CA PHE A 241 14.48 4.77 7.18
C PHE A 241 13.87 6.06 7.73
N LYS A 242 14.68 7.02 8.19
CA LYS A 242 14.20 8.33 8.62
C LYS A 242 13.55 9.11 7.48
N GLU A 243 14.22 9.22 6.33
CA GLU A 243 13.66 9.95 5.18
C GLU A 243 12.49 9.24 4.53
N ASN A 244 12.53 7.91 4.51
CA ASN A 244 11.42 7.12 4.00
C ASN A 244 10.18 7.29 4.88
N ALA A 245 10.33 7.21 6.20
CA ALA A 245 9.23 7.42 7.14
C ALA A 245 8.62 8.82 7.03
N ALA A 246 9.45 9.86 6.85
CA ALA A 246 8.95 11.22 6.66
C ALA A 246 8.04 11.35 5.42
N ARG A 247 8.31 10.58 4.36
CA ARG A 247 7.54 10.58 3.10
C ARG A 247 6.32 9.66 3.13
N THR A 248 6.36 8.56 3.88
CA THR A 248 5.31 7.55 3.87
C THR A 248 4.35 7.62 5.06
N LYS A 249 4.68 8.39 6.11
CA LYS A 249 3.85 8.53 7.31
C LYS A 249 2.42 8.99 6.99
N GLY A 250 2.26 10.00 6.13
CA GLY A 250 0.95 10.51 5.73
C GLY A 250 0.08 9.42 5.07
N LEU A 251 0.71 8.57 4.26
CA LEU A 251 0.07 7.45 3.56
C LEU A 251 -0.45 6.38 4.52
N TRP A 252 0.36 6.00 5.52
CA TRP A 252 -0.05 5.07 6.57
C TRP A 252 -1.18 5.63 7.42
N ASP A 253 -1.03 6.88 7.87
CA ASP A 253 -2.03 7.51 8.74
C ASP A 253 -3.35 7.73 8.01
N ALA A 254 -3.34 8.29 6.80
CA ALA A 254 -4.55 8.55 6.04
C ALA A 254 -5.35 7.26 5.80
N THR A 255 -4.69 6.21 5.33
CA THR A 255 -5.34 4.91 5.05
C THR A 255 -5.90 4.28 6.32
N ARG A 256 -5.10 4.19 7.39
CA ARG A 256 -5.50 3.60 8.66
C ARG A 256 -6.67 4.37 9.29
N LEU A 257 -6.58 5.70 9.36
CA LEU A 257 -7.60 6.54 9.99
C LEU A 257 -8.90 6.56 9.18
N HIS A 258 -8.82 6.41 7.85
CA HIS A 258 -9.97 6.20 6.99
C HIS A 258 -10.66 4.87 7.32
N ASP A 259 -9.91 3.77 7.33
CA ASP A 259 -10.43 2.41 7.60
C ASP A 259 -11.12 2.30 8.96
N TYR A 260 -10.67 3.04 9.98
CA TYR A 260 -11.28 3.04 11.32
C TYR A 260 -12.72 3.53 11.36
N GLY A 261 -13.17 4.23 10.32
CA GLY A 261 -14.58 4.57 10.21
C GLY A 261 -15.48 3.39 9.81
N SER A 262 -14.96 2.34 9.17
CA SER A 262 -15.75 1.16 8.78
C SER A 262 -16.18 0.35 10.00
N LEU A 263 -17.46 -0.03 10.11
CA LEU A 263 -17.99 -0.87 11.20
C LEU A 263 -17.29 -2.23 11.35
N SER A 264 -16.74 -2.76 10.27
CA SER A 264 -16.01 -4.04 10.28
C SER A 264 -14.53 -3.92 10.65
N CYS A 265 -13.96 -2.72 10.69
CA CYS A 265 -12.53 -2.56 10.95
C CYS A 265 -12.19 -2.84 12.43
N GLU A 266 -11.15 -3.63 12.65
CA GLU A 266 -10.51 -3.80 13.96
C GLU A 266 -9.32 -2.83 14.05
N PRO A 267 -9.39 -1.80 14.93
CA PRO A 267 -8.29 -0.87 15.12
C PRO A 267 -7.00 -1.54 15.60
N MET A 268 -5.87 -0.84 15.45
CA MET A 268 -4.60 -1.35 15.97
C MET A 268 -4.61 -1.39 17.50
N ALA A 269 -3.70 -2.18 18.06
CA ALA A 269 -3.50 -2.23 19.50
C ALA A 269 -3.28 -0.81 20.09
N GLY A 270 -4.07 -0.47 21.11
CA GLY A 270 -4.01 0.84 21.78
C GLY A 270 -4.81 1.97 21.11
N GLU A 271 -5.46 1.73 19.98
CA GLU A 271 -6.32 2.70 19.32
C GLU A 271 -7.78 2.24 19.29
N THR A 272 -8.67 3.19 19.04
CA THR A 272 -10.10 2.97 18.88
C THR A 272 -10.56 3.51 17.53
N ARG A 273 -11.82 3.23 17.19
CA ARG A 273 -12.46 3.78 16.00
C ARG A 273 -12.58 5.31 16.05
N ASP A 274 -12.53 5.92 17.22
CA ASP A 274 -12.60 7.38 17.37
C ASP A 274 -11.30 8.08 16.98
N ASN A 275 -10.17 7.36 17.00
CA ASN A 275 -8.93 7.86 16.44
C ASN A 275 -9.17 8.28 14.98
N GLY A 276 -8.81 9.51 14.64
CA GLY A 276 -9.00 10.06 13.29
C GLY A 276 -10.40 10.58 12.98
N ARG A 277 -11.34 10.65 13.94
CA ARG A 277 -12.71 11.17 13.68
C ARG A 277 -12.71 12.55 13.03
N LEU A 278 -11.87 13.47 13.49
CA LEU A 278 -11.75 14.81 12.89
C LEU A 278 -11.18 14.75 11.47
N ALA A 279 -10.19 13.88 11.23
CA ALA A 279 -9.60 13.69 9.92
C ALA A 279 -10.62 13.16 8.91
N ARG A 280 -11.43 12.16 9.31
CA ARG A 280 -12.53 11.63 8.48
C ARG A 280 -13.62 12.65 8.22
N TRP A 281 -14.02 13.42 9.24
CA TRP A 281 -14.96 14.52 9.05
C TRP A 281 -14.45 15.55 8.03
N PHE A 282 -13.17 15.91 8.12
CA PHE A 282 -12.56 16.85 7.19
C PHE A 282 -12.43 16.25 5.78
N GLU A 283 -12.12 14.95 5.67
CA GLU A 283 -12.14 14.24 4.39
C GLU A 283 -13.53 14.31 3.73
N LEU A 284 -14.61 14.08 4.47
CA LEU A 284 -15.99 14.18 3.95
C LEU A 284 -16.32 15.60 3.46
N LYS A 285 -15.81 16.63 4.16
CA LYS A 285 -15.91 18.02 3.73
C LYS A 285 -15.15 18.29 2.44
N LEU A 286 -13.92 17.79 2.32
CA LEU A 286 -13.12 17.89 1.10
C LEU A 286 -13.80 17.20 -0.09
N ILE A 287 -14.35 16.00 0.11
CA ILE A 287 -15.09 15.27 -0.93
C ILE A 287 -16.32 16.07 -1.35
N SER A 288 -17.08 16.61 -0.40
CA SER A 288 -18.27 17.43 -0.69
C SER A 288 -17.88 18.67 -1.51
N ALA A 289 -16.84 19.39 -1.10
CA ALA A 289 -16.34 20.57 -1.80
C ALA A 289 -15.80 20.23 -3.21
N ALA A 290 -15.11 19.10 -3.38
CA ALA A 290 -14.61 18.66 -4.68
C ALA A 290 -15.73 18.38 -5.70
N THR A 291 -16.98 18.13 -5.28
CA THR A 291 -18.10 17.98 -6.22
C THR A 291 -18.60 19.32 -6.80
N GLN A 292 -18.22 20.43 -6.18
CA GLN A 292 -18.72 21.77 -6.49
C GLN A 292 -17.62 22.75 -6.89
N ASP A 293 -16.36 22.45 -6.56
CA ASP A 293 -15.22 23.34 -6.76
C ASP A 293 -14.03 22.62 -7.41
N GLU A 294 -13.65 23.09 -8.60
CA GLU A 294 -12.59 22.49 -9.42
C GLU A 294 -11.19 22.61 -8.79
N GLU A 295 -10.91 23.69 -8.03
CA GLU A 295 -9.63 23.84 -7.32
C GLU A 295 -9.51 22.76 -6.24
N VAL A 296 -10.55 22.58 -5.43
CA VAL A 296 -10.57 21.53 -4.39
C VAL A 296 -10.50 20.14 -5.02
N ALA A 297 -11.24 19.90 -6.11
CA ALA A 297 -11.20 18.63 -6.83
C ALA A 297 -9.79 18.32 -7.36
N SER A 298 -9.14 19.30 -7.99
CA SER A 298 -7.78 19.19 -8.53
C SER A 298 -6.75 18.92 -7.43
N VAL A 299 -6.80 19.66 -6.31
CA VAL A 299 -5.88 19.46 -5.19
C VAL A 299 -6.10 18.09 -4.55
N LEU A 300 -7.34 17.70 -4.29
CA LEU A 300 -7.68 16.40 -3.73
C LEU A 300 -7.21 15.26 -4.63
N TRP A 301 -7.41 15.38 -5.95
CA TRP A 301 -6.94 14.40 -6.92
C TRP A 301 -5.41 14.28 -6.93
N ARG A 302 -4.68 15.41 -6.97
CA ARG A 302 -3.20 15.42 -6.98
C ARG A 302 -2.61 14.81 -5.71
N VAL A 303 -3.20 15.10 -4.55
CA VAL A 303 -2.75 14.54 -3.27
C VAL A 303 -3.04 13.04 -3.21
N ARG A 304 -4.26 12.59 -3.58
CA ARG A 304 -4.60 11.16 -3.62
C ARG A 304 -3.71 10.36 -4.58
N ASN A 305 -3.25 10.97 -5.67
CA ASN A 305 -2.30 10.37 -6.62
C ASN A 305 -0.83 10.61 -6.27
N MET A 306 -0.52 11.20 -5.10
CA MET A 306 0.84 11.43 -4.61
C MET A 306 1.69 12.34 -5.54
N VAL A 307 1.01 13.19 -6.31
CA VAL A 307 1.62 14.20 -7.20
C VAL A 307 1.76 15.56 -6.48
N ALA A 308 1.04 15.76 -5.38
CA ALA A 308 1.17 16.90 -4.49
C ALA A 308 1.31 16.44 -3.04
N ALA A 309 1.92 17.28 -2.20
CA ALA A 309 2.05 17.03 -0.78
C ALA A 309 0.73 17.23 -0.03
N ASP A 310 0.49 16.44 1.03
CA ASP A 310 -0.72 16.48 1.86
C ASP A 310 -1.07 17.89 2.36
N ARG A 311 -0.05 18.72 2.65
CA ARG A 311 -0.23 20.11 3.08
C ARG A 311 -1.02 20.98 2.10
N ALA A 312 -1.11 20.57 0.83
CA ALA A 312 -1.92 21.28 -0.17
C ALA A 312 -3.42 21.26 0.20
N LEU A 313 -3.90 20.19 0.87
CA LEU A 313 -5.27 20.13 1.40
C LEU A 313 -5.52 21.12 2.53
N LEU A 314 -4.44 21.62 3.15
CA LEU A 314 -4.47 22.58 4.24
C LEU A 314 -4.17 24.02 3.77
N ALA A 315 -4.11 24.25 2.46
CA ALA A 315 -3.99 25.61 1.93
C ALA A 315 -5.21 26.44 2.37
N PRO A 316 -5.04 27.73 2.75
CA PRO A 316 -6.14 28.55 3.27
C PRO A 316 -7.36 28.59 2.35
N THR A 317 -7.16 28.64 1.02
CA THR A 317 -8.24 28.62 0.03
C THR A 317 -9.02 27.31 0.05
N VAL A 318 -8.31 26.18 0.05
CA VAL A 318 -8.89 24.83 0.10
C VAL A 318 -9.63 24.61 1.42
N LEU A 319 -9.03 25.00 2.55
CA LEU A 319 -9.66 24.92 3.87
C LEU A 319 -10.94 25.73 3.94
N TRP A 320 -10.91 26.98 3.49
CA TRP A 320 -12.08 27.85 3.48
C TRP A 320 -13.22 27.21 2.68
N LYS A 321 -12.93 26.77 1.46
CA LYS A 321 -13.91 26.11 0.57
C LYS A 321 -14.47 24.83 1.20
N ALA A 322 -13.61 23.97 1.74
CA ALA A 322 -14.02 22.72 2.39
C ALA A 322 -14.91 22.97 3.61
N LEU A 323 -14.53 23.89 4.50
CA LEU A 323 -15.26 24.17 5.74
C LEU A 323 -16.64 24.78 5.46
N TRP A 324 -16.73 25.69 4.48
CA TRP A 324 -17.96 26.40 4.13
C TRP A 324 -18.91 25.59 3.22
N THR A 325 -18.41 24.52 2.60
CA THR A 325 -19.25 23.63 1.79
C THR A 325 -20.21 22.86 2.69
N ARG A 326 -21.49 22.84 2.33
CA ARG A 326 -22.48 21.97 2.97
C ARG A 326 -22.08 20.52 2.71
N SER A 327 -21.98 19.75 3.79
CA SER A 327 -21.64 18.33 3.67
C SER A 327 -22.73 17.62 2.86
N LEU A 328 -22.31 16.78 1.91
CA LEU A 328 -23.19 15.80 1.27
C LEU A 328 -23.53 14.63 2.21
N PHE A 329 -22.86 14.56 3.35
CA PHE A 329 -22.90 13.49 4.35
C PHE A 329 -23.37 13.98 5.72
#